data_AF-A0A258L4A6-F1
#
_entry.id   AF-A0A258L4A6-F1
#
_cell.length_a   1.000
_cell.length_b   1.000
_cell.length_c   1.000
_cell.angle_alpha   90.00
_cell.angle_beta   90.00
_cell.angle_gamma   90.00
#
_symmetry.space_group_name_H-M   'P 1'
#
loop_
_entity.id
_entity.type
_entity.pdbx_description
1 polymer ?
#
loop_
_entity_poly.entity_id
_entity_poly.type
_entity_poly.pdbx_seq_one_letter_code
_entity_poly.pdbx_strand_id
1 'polypeptide(L)'
;MSRFTAINLSGLAPPDIIETLDYEAIVTAMRDDLVARFPLIVGVIDLESEPARKLIEAFAYRELGLRARINDAARAVLLATSYGTNLDHLGALFATARQAGEDDERFRRRIQLAPEAFSVAGPEGAYQYHTLTVAHWARDANSFGCT
;
A
#
# COMPACT_ATOMS: atom_id res chain seq x y z
N MET A 1 2.46 -23.68 -21.68
CA MET A 1 1.44 -22.91 -20.95
C MET A 1 2.15 -21.98 -19.99
N SER A 2 2.09 -20.66 -20.21
CA SER A 2 2.55 -19.72 -19.18
C SER A 2 1.61 -19.84 -17.99
N ARG A 3 2.16 -20.02 -16.79
CA ARG A 3 1.40 -20.14 -15.53
C ARG A 3 0.89 -18.77 -15.04
N PHE A 4 1.08 -17.72 -15.83
CA PHE A 4 0.85 -16.35 -15.42
C PHE A 4 -0.60 -15.92 -15.63
N THR A 5 -1.46 -16.30 -14.70
CA THR A 5 -2.74 -15.60 -14.50
C THR A 5 -2.45 -14.38 -13.62
N ALA A 6 -2.81 -13.18 -14.09
CA ALA A 6 -2.67 -11.97 -13.29
C ALA A 6 -3.39 -12.15 -11.93
N ILE A 7 -2.61 -12.08 -10.85
CA ILE A 7 -3.14 -12.27 -9.49
C ILE A 7 -4.08 -11.11 -9.17
N ASN A 8 -5.26 -11.42 -8.62
CA ASN A 8 -6.18 -10.39 -8.14
C ASN A 8 -5.60 -9.72 -6.88
N LEU A 9 -4.98 -8.56 -7.07
CA LEU A 9 -4.36 -7.77 -6.00
C LEU A 9 -5.38 -7.24 -4.98
N SER A 10 -6.63 -7.00 -5.40
CA SER A 10 -7.68 -6.50 -4.50
C SER A 10 -8.10 -7.52 -3.44
N GLY A 11 -7.82 -8.80 -3.66
CA GLY A 11 -8.15 -9.89 -2.74
C GLY A 11 -7.02 -10.26 -1.78
N LEU A 12 -5.86 -9.61 -1.86
CA LEU A 12 -4.75 -9.88 -0.96
C LEU A 12 -5.03 -9.29 0.43
N ALA A 13 -4.66 -10.05 1.47
CA ALA A 13 -4.66 -9.50 2.81
C ALA A 13 -3.69 -8.29 2.87
N PRO A 14 -4.07 -7.21 3.56
CA PRO A 14 -3.17 -6.08 3.75
C PRO A 14 -1.91 -6.57 4.49
N PRO A 15 -0.72 -6.05 4.15
CA PRO A 15 0.51 -6.46 4.80
C PRO A 15 0.55 -6.01 6.26
N ASP A 16 1.26 -6.78 7.10
CA ASP A 16 1.39 -6.57 8.56
C ASP A 16 1.92 -5.18 8.95
N ILE A 17 2.61 -4.50 8.03
CA ILE A 17 3.10 -3.12 8.24
C ILE A 17 1.96 -2.10 8.38
N ILE A 18 0.78 -2.40 7.84
CA ILE A 18 -0.40 -1.54 7.95
C ILE A 18 -1.11 -1.89 9.27
N GLU A 19 -0.85 -1.09 10.29
CA GLU A 19 -1.42 -1.31 11.61
C GLU A 19 -2.82 -0.67 11.75
N THR A 20 -3.68 -1.29 12.56
CA THR A 20 -4.94 -0.68 12.98
C THR A 20 -4.65 0.43 13.99
N LEU A 21 -5.14 1.63 13.68
CA LEU A 21 -4.95 2.82 14.52
C LEU A 21 -6.00 2.84 15.64
N ASP A 22 -5.55 2.82 16.89
CA ASP A 22 -6.40 2.97 18.07
C ASP A 22 -5.79 4.02 19.01
N TYR A 23 -6.50 5.13 19.16
CA TYR A 23 -6.07 6.24 20.01
C TYR A 23 -6.04 5.85 21.50
N GLU A 24 -7.05 5.13 21.99
CA GLU A 24 -7.15 4.78 23.41
C GLU A 24 -6.09 3.76 23.80
N ALA A 25 -5.75 2.84 22.88
CA ALA A 25 -4.62 1.92 23.07
C ALA A 25 -3.29 2.67 23.21
N ILE A 26 -3.05 3.71 22.40
CA ILE A 26 -1.82 4.53 22.49
C ILE A 26 -1.78 5.32 23.80
N VAL A 27 -2.90 5.95 24.20
CA VAL A 27 -3.01 6.67 25.48
C VAL A 27 -2.69 5.73 26.64
N THR A 28 -3.26 4.52 26.62
CA THR A 28 -3.03 3.51 27.68
C THR A 28 -1.57 3.07 27.71
N ALA A 29 -0.96 2.77 26.56
CA ALA A 29 0.44 2.38 26.49
C ALA A 29 1.39 3.49 27.00
N MET A 30 1.13 4.75 26.63
CA MET A 30 1.92 5.90 27.11
C MET A 30 1.75 6.13 28.61
N ARG A 31 0.53 6.01 29.14
CA ARG A 31 0.25 6.09 30.57
C ARG A 31 1.03 5.02 31.33
N ASP A 32 1.00 3.78 30.84
CA ASP A 32 1.65 2.66 31.52
C ASP A 32 3.19 2.77 31.47
N ASP A 33 3.77 3.27 30.37
CA ASP A 33 5.21 3.60 30.29
C ASP A 33 5.59 4.71 31.30
N LEU A 34 4.76 5.74 31.45
CA LEU A 34 4.98 6.78 32.44
C LEU A 34 4.92 6.23 33.88
N VAL A 35 3.94 5.39 34.19
CA VAL A 35 3.81 4.73 35.50
C VAL A 35 5.02 3.83 35.79
N ALA A 36 5.52 3.09 34.80
CA ALA A 36 6.69 2.24 34.96
C ALA A 36 7.96 3.05 35.28
N ARG A 37 8.13 4.23 34.65
CA ARG A 37 9.29 5.12 34.87
C ARG A 37 9.17 5.96 36.13
N PHE A 38 7.96 6.30 36.54
CA PHE A 38 7.69 7.12 37.70
C PHE A 38 6.52 6.57 38.54
N PRO A 39 6.77 5.50 39.34
CA PRO A 39 5.71 4.81 40.08
C PRO A 39 4.97 5.67 41.11
N LEU A 40 5.55 6.80 41.54
CA LEU A 40 4.92 7.73 42.49
C LEU A 40 3.69 8.45 41.94
N ILE A 41 3.48 8.44 40.61
CA ILE A 41 2.33 9.10 39.96
C ILE A 41 1.07 8.23 39.92
N VAL A 42 1.18 6.96 40.34
CA VAL A 42 0.05 6.02 40.37
C VAL A 42 -1.09 6.59 41.21
N GLY A 43 -2.31 6.56 40.66
CA GLY A 43 -3.51 7.12 41.28
C GLY A 43 -3.73 8.62 41.06
N VAL A 44 -2.67 9.39 40.73
CA VAL A 44 -2.79 10.81 40.36
C VAL A 44 -2.98 10.96 38.85
N ILE A 45 -2.27 10.15 38.06
CA ILE A 45 -2.30 10.23 36.58
C ILE A 45 -3.68 9.97 35.95
N ASP A 46 -4.57 9.31 36.70
CA ASP A 46 -5.94 8.98 36.27
C ASP A 46 -6.94 10.11 36.56
N LEU A 47 -6.53 11.17 37.27
CA LEU A 47 -7.37 12.34 37.53
C LEU A 47 -7.49 13.21 36.27
N GLU A 48 -8.71 13.66 35.95
CA GLU A 48 -8.95 14.53 34.79
C GLU A 48 -8.24 15.90 34.89
N SER A 49 -8.02 16.37 36.13
CA SER A 49 -7.34 17.64 36.41
C SER A 49 -5.81 17.55 36.28
N GLU A 50 -5.25 16.36 36.17
CA GLU A 50 -3.80 16.17 36.12
C GLU A 50 -3.26 16.63 34.75
N PRO A 51 -2.40 17.68 34.70
CA PRO A 51 -1.89 18.20 33.43
C PRO A 51 -1.09 17.15 32.64
N ALA A 52 -0.44 16.20 33.32
CA ALA A 52 0.25 15.10 32.64
C ALA A 52 -0.70 14.25 31.78
N ARG A 53 -1.97 14.08 32.19
CA ARG A 53 -2.99 13.36 31.40
C ARG A 53 -3.27 14.06 30.06
N LYS A 54 -3.41 15.39 30.08
CA LYS A 54 -3.64 16.18 28.85
C LYS A 54 -2.42 16.17 27.92
N LEU A 55 -1.21 16.14 28.48
CA LEU A 55 0.00 15.97 27.69
C LEU A 55 0.04 14.60 27.00
N ILE A 56 -0.29 13.51 27.70
CA ILE A 56 -0.39 12.17 27.11
C ILE A 56 -1.38 12.17 25.94
N GLU A 57 -2.58 12.72 26.12
CA GLU A 57 -3.58 12.84 25.06
C GLU A 57 -3.04 13.59 23.82
N ALA A 58 -2.36 14.73 24.04
CA ALA A 58 -1.76 15.49 22.96
C ALA A 58 -0.64 14.72 22.23
N PHE A 59 0.20 13.99 22.96
CA PHE A 59 1.26 13.15 22.38
C PHE A 59 0.68 11.94 21.64
N ALA A 60 -0.32 11.27 22.21
CA ALA A 60 -1.02 10.15 21.58
C ALA A 60 -1.68 10.57 20.27
N TYR A 61 -2.29 11.76 20.21
CA TYR A 61 -2.85 12.29 18.97
C TYR A 61 -1.77 12.49 17.89
N ARG A 62 -0.61 13.04 18.28
CA ARG A 62 0.52 13.22 17.35
C ARG A 62 1.08 11.88 16.88
N GLU A 63 1.18 10.90 17.77
CA GLU A 63 1.62 9.54 17.44
C GLU A 63 0.65 8.85 16.48
N LEU A 64 -0.66 8.93 16.74
CA LEU A 64 -1.70 8.42 15.84
C LEU A 64 -1.53 8.99 14.42
N GLY A 65 -1.27 10.30 14.31
CA GLY A 65 -0.99 10.95 13.03
C GLY A 65 0.30 10.46 12.36
N LEU A 66 1.35 10.18 13.13
CA LEU A 66 2.59 9.61 12.58
C LEU A 66 2.37 8.18 12.06
N ARG A 67 1.67 7.34 12.83
CA ARG A 67 1.31 5.98 12.44
C ARG A 67 0.43 5.96 11.19
N ALA A 68 -0.56 6.87 11.10
CA ALA A 68 -1.38 7.04 9.90
C ALA A 68 -0.53 7.40 8.66
N ARG A 69 0.41 8.35 8.81
CA ARG A 69 1.32 8.71 7.73
C ARG A 69 2.22 7.54 7.30
N ILE A 70 2.64 6.70 8.23
CA ILE A 70 3.43 5.49 7.92
C ILE A 70 2.57 4.49 7.13
N ASN A 71 1.32 4.27 7.55
CA ASN A 71 0.38 3.41 6.82
C ASN A 71 0.16 3.91 5.38
N ASP A 72 -0.02 5.21 5.20
CA ASP A 72 -0.18 5.81 3.87
C ASP A 72 1.09 5.64 3.02
N ALA A 73 2.27 5.84 3.61
CA ALA A 73 3.55 5.63 2.94
C ALA A 73 3.74 4.15 2.54
N ALA A 74 3.35 3.20 3.40
CA ALA A 74 3.39 1.78 3.08
C ALA A 74 2.45 1.44 1.92
N ARG A 75 1.22 1.96 1.92
CA ARG A 75 0.26 1.78 0.82
C ARG A 75 0.77 2.34 -0.51
N ALA A 76 1.53 3.45 -0.47
CA ALA A 76 2.09 4.08 -1.66
C ALA A 76 3.15 3.23 -2.36
N VAL A 77 3.81 2.31 -1.66
CA VAL A 77 4.88 1.45 -2.21
C VAL A 77 4.34 0.10 -2.72
N LEU A 78 3.08 -0.23 -2.40
CA LEU A 78 2.46 -1.48 -2.84
C LEU A 78 1.78 -1.31 -4.20
N LEU A 79 2.05 -2.21 -5.15
CA LEU A 79 1.38 -2.20 -6.45
C LEU A 79 -0.15 -2.28 -6.30
N ALA A 80 -0.65 -3.00 -5.30
CA ALA A 80 -2.08 -3.18 -5.04
C ALA A 80 -2.82 -1.88 -4.68
N THR A 81 -2.19 -0.96 -3.96
CA THR A 81 -2.86 0.20 -3.35
C THR A 81 -2.29 1.55 -3.76
N SER A 82 -1.12 1.58 -4.39
CA SER A 82 -0.49 2.80 -4.90
C SER A 82 -1.31 3.46 -6.00
N TYR A 83 -1.18 4.78 -6.13
CA TYR A 83 -1.90 5.60 -7.11
C TYR A 83 -1.02 6.75 -7.62
N GLY A 84 -1.40 7.33 -8.75
CA GLY A 84 -0.72 8.48 -9.36
C GLY A 84 0.78 8.25 -9.58
N THR A 85 1.61 9.21 -9.18
CA THR A 85 3.07 9.19 -9.40
C THR A 85 3.78 8.05 -8.67
N ASN A 86 3.26 7.58 -7.54
CA ASN A 86 3.82 6.43 -6.84
C ASN A 86 3.70 5.16 -7.70
N LEU A 87 2.55 4.98 -8.36
CA LEU A 87 2.33 3.88 -9.28
C LEU A 87 3.25 4.00 -10.51
N ASP A 88 3.54 5.22 -10.98
CA ASP A 88 4.48 5.48 -12.07
C ASP A 88 5.90 5.02 -11.72
N HIS A 89 6.36 5.33 -10.50
CA HIS A 89 7.65 4.86 -10.01
C HIS A 89 7.72 3.33 -9.89
N LEU A 90 6.62 2.67 -9.51
CA LEU A 90 6.56 1.20 -9.49
C LEU A 90 6.58 0.62 -10.91
N GLY A 91 5.90 1.24 -11.87
CA GLY A 91 5.94 0.81 -13.28
C GLY A 91 7.34 0.93 -13.89
N ALA A 92 8.11 1.94 -13.49
CA ALA A 92 9.49 2.12 -13.93
C ALA A 92 10.40 0.93 -13.58
N LEU A 93 10.12 0.19 -12.49
CA LEU A 93 10.87 -1.03 -12.13
C LEU A 93 10.79 -2.12 -13.21
N PHE A 94 9.70 -2.12 -13.99
CA PHE A 94 9.46 -3.07 -15.07
C PHE A 94 9.53 -2.41 -16.45
N ALA A 95 10.25 -1.28 -16.58
CA ALA A 95 10.36 -0.51 -17.81
C ALA A 95 9.00 -0.16 -18.46
N THR A 96 7.96 -0.01 -17.64
CA THR A 96 6.59 0.26 -18.09
C THR A 96 6.23 1.71 -17.75
N ALA A 97 6.03 2.54 -18.77
CA ALA A 97 5.65 3.95 -18.61
C ALA A 97 4.16 4.16 -18.87
N ARG A 98 3.52 5.04 -18.10
CA ARG A 98 2.10 5.38 -18.24
C ARG A 98 1.82 6.06 -19.58
N GLN A 99 0.75 5.66 -20.24
CA GLN A 99 0.27 6.32 -21.45
C GLN A 99 -0.56 7.57 -21.12
N ALA A 100 -0.57 8.55 -22.03
CA ALA A 100 -1.44 9.72 -21.87
C ALA A 100 -2.92 9.30 -21.80
N GLY A 101 -3.63 9.72 -20.75
CA GLY A 101 -5.03 9.37 -20.52
C GLY A 101 -5.27 7.97 -19.93
N GLU A 102 -4.22 7.26 -19.52
CA GLU A 102 -4.33 5.95 -18.89
C GLU A 102 -4.61 6.04 -17.38
N ASP A 103 -5.68 5.39 -16.93
CA ASP A 103 -6.05 5.32 -15.51
C ASP A 103 -5.14 4.37 -14.70
N ASP A 104 -5.20 4.49 -13.38
CA ASP A 104 -4.35 3.70 -12.46
C ASP A 104 -4.69 2.21 -12.48
N GLU A 105 -5.95 1.84 -12.72
CA GLU A 105 -6.37 0.44 -12.72
C GLU A 105 -5.77 -0.31 -13.92
N ARG A 106 -5.91 0.27 -15.11
CA ARG A 106 -5.33 -0.24 -16.35
C ARG A 106 -3.80 -0.25 -16.28
N PHE A 107 -3.21 0.85 -15.79
CA PHE A 107 -1.76 0.93 -15.70
C PHE A 107 -1.20 -0.14 -14.74
N ARG A 108 -1.85 -0.36 -13.60
CA ARG A 108 -1.51 -1.44 -12.65
C ARG A 108 -1.59 -2.82 -13.30
N ARG A 109 -2.65 -3.11 -14.06
CA ARG A 109 -2.78 -4.37 -14.82
C ARG A 109 -1.62 -4.56 -15.78
N ARG A 110 -1.21 -3.52 -16.50
CA ARG A 110 -0.05 -3.56 -17.41
C ARG A 110 1.26 -3.82 -16.68
N ILE A 111 1.48 -3.17 -15.54
CA ILE A 111 2.66 -3.42 -14.71
C ILE A 111 2.73 -4.89 -14.27
N GLN A 112 1.60 -5.50 -13.90
CA GLN A 112 1.55 -6.92 -13.56
C GLN A 112 1.92 -7.84 -14.74
N LEU A 113 1.55 -7.46 -15.97
CA LEU A 113 1.86 -8.23 -17.18
C LEU A 113 3.29 -8.02 -17.70
N ALA A 114 3.95 -6.93 -17.31
CA ALA A 114 5.27 -6.56 -17.82
C ALA A 114 6.35 -7.64 -17.69
N PRO A 115 6.43 -8.45 -16.60
CA PRO A 115 7.39 -9.55 -16.51
C PRO A 115 7.26 -10.59 -17.62
N GLU A 116 6.04 -10.86 -18.11
CA GLU A 116 5.82 -11.82 -19.21
C GLU A 116 6.40 -11.30 -20.53
N ALA A 117 6.44 -9.98 -20.72
CA ALA A 117 6.99 -9.34 -21.90
C ALA A 117 8.52 -9.42 -22.00
N PHE A 118 9.22 -9.77 -20.92
CA PHE A 118 10.66 -10.03 -20.97
C PHE A 118 11.01 -11.35 -21.65
N SER A 119 10.03 -12.25 -21.82
CA SER A 119 10.23 -13.53 -22.49
C SER A 119 10.17 -13.38 -24.01
N VAL A 120 11.21 -13.85 -24.70
CA VAL A 120 11.30 -13.88 -26.17
C VAL A 120 10.56 -15.08 -26.76
N ALA A 121 10.18 -16.07 -25.94
CA ALA A 121 9.50 -17.29 -26.38
C ALA A 121 8.00 -17.11 -26.68
N GLY A 122 7.51 -15.86 -26.66
CA GLY A 122 6.13 -15.52 -26.98
C GLY A 122 5.09 -16.17 -26.05
N PRO A 123 5.18 -16.00 -24.72
CA PRO A 123 4.09 -16.42 -23.85
C PRO A 123 2.85 -15.56 -24.12
N GLU A 124 1.67 -16.12 -23.84
CA GLU A 124 0.39 -15.42 -23.93
C GLU A 124 0.42 -14.02 -23.28
N GLY A 125 0.95 -13.91 -22.05
CA GLY A 125 1.03 -12.64 -21.33
C GLY A 125 1.87 -11.56 -22.04
N ALA A 126 2.89 -11.95 -22.82
CA ALA A 126 3.68 -11.01 -23.61
C ALA A 126 2.85 -10.37 -24.73
N TYR A 127 2.06 -11.17 -25.45
CA TYR A 127 1.16 -10.66 -26.49
C TYR A 127 0.12 -9.70 -25.90
N GLN A 128 -0.44 -10.03 -24.74
CA GLN A 128 -1.38 -9.15 -24.04
C GLN A 128 -0.73 -7.83 -23.64
N TYR A 129 0.46 -7.86 -23.02
CA TYR A 129 1.20 -6.66 -22.64
C TYR A 129 1.51 -5.77 -23.84
N HIS A 130 2.08 -6.33 -24.91
CA HIS A 130 2.43 -5.56 -26.10
C HIS A 130 1.20 -4.95 -26.76
N THR A 131 0.07 -5.68 -26.83
CA THR A 131 -1.19 -5.16 -27.37
C THR A 131 -1.71 -3.97 -26.56
N LEU A 132 -1.72 -4.09 -25.22
CA LEU A 132 -2.14 -3.00 -24.32
C LEU A 132 -1.17 -1.80 -24.34
N THR A 133 0.06 -2.01 -24.82
CA THR A 133 1.09 -0.96 -24.98
C THR A 133 0.89 -0.11 -26.24
N VAL A 134 0.10 -0.57 -27.22
CA VAL A 134 -0.11 0.20 -28.46
C VAL A 134 -1.00 1.43 -28.25
N ALA A 135 -2.08 1.30 -27.49
CA ALA A 135 -3.05 2.39 -27.31
C ALA A 135 -3.75 2.34 -25.96
N HIS A 136 -3.99 3.51 -25.34
CA HIS A 136 -4.59 3.62 -24.00
C HIS A 136 -6.07 3.21 -23.96
N TRP A 137 -6.78 3.34 -25.07
CA TRP A 137 -8.20 2.96 -25.17
C TRP A 137 -8.42 1.44 -25.33
N ALA A 138 -7.36 0.67 -25.60
CA ALA A 138 -7.45 -0.78 -25.68
C ALA A 138 -7.74 -1.34 -24.28
N ARG A 139 -8.96 -1.86 -24.09
CA ARG A 139 -9.46 -2.34 -22.79
C ARG A 139 -8.98 -3.75 -22.45
N ASP A 140 -8.89 -4.60 -23.46
CA ASP A 140 -8.54 -6.01 -23.26
C ASP A 140 -7.83 -6.59 -24.48
N ALA A 141 -7.04 -7.62 -24.23
CA ALA A 141 -6.33 -8.38 -25.25
C ALA A 141 -6.33 -9.85 -24.81
N ASN A 142 -6.84 -10.72 -25.67
CA ASN A 142 -6.82 -12.17 -25.47
C ASN A 142 -5.91 -12.78 -26.53
N SER A 143 -5.12 -13.77 -26.15
CA SER A 143 -4.34 -14.56 -27.10
C SER A 143 -4.89 -15.98 -27.13
N PHE A 144 -4.94 -16.60 -28.30
CA PHE A 144 -5.35 -17.99 -28.43
C PHE A 144 -4.15 -18.77 -28.95
N GLY A 145 -3.61 -19.65 -28.12
CA GLY A 145 -2.59 -20.60 -28.55
C GLY A 145 -3.20 -21.65 -29.47
N CYS A 146 -2.51 -21.99 -30.55
CA CYS A 146 -2.87 -23.15 -31.37
C CYS A 146 -2.31 -24.39 -30.65
N THR A 147 -3.17 -25.11 -29.92
CA THR A 147 -2.89 -26.43 -29.35
C THR A 147 -3.66 -27.50 -30.09
#